data_AF-A0A502BUC5-F1
#
_entry.id   AF-A0A502BUC5-F1
#
_cell.length_a   1.000
_cell.length_b   1.000
_cell.length_c   1.000
_cell.angle_alpha   90.00
_cell.angle_beta   90.00
_cell.angle_gamma   90.00
#
_symmetry.space_group_name_H-M   'P 1'
#
loop_
_entity.id
_entity.type
_entity.pdbx_description
1 polymer ?
#
loop_
_entity_poly.entity_id
_entity_poly.type
_entity_poly.pdbx_seq_one_letter_code
_entity_poly.pdbx_strand_id
1 'polypeptide(L)'
;MKSNLKNYVRIKTAADLLAVTPQTIRNWVTTGRLSAVRHPVNGYRLFDPRQLQQLASSTNCRVPFTPPGALTTKATVTAAKNTPSKRSSLTPTVACDRVMGSWTLGQDLAWLTAPIKPKPLSKAKSMLIGDAFCGGGIFSLGIEEGLRRSGFNAKHCFGIDFEPDAIRAYEHNFSGAVARLADVTDIVDGVMGNAATPNERLFQREVGKKLDVLIGGPPCQGHSDLNNHTRRSDAKNELYFSMGRLAELFKPQIVIIENVPGVAHDKGGVVQLTTRCLLELGYCVSTQVIDLRQIGVPQKRRRFVLVATKRKGFDYGVALASKRLEARPISWALQDLLAAYDEFSTYNSSSVHSPENKRRIDYLFEHDLYDLPNSERPPCHRDKKHSYGAVYGRMHWDDAAPTITGGFGSTGQGRFVHPKSRRTLTPHEACRLQFVPDYYSFPAALGRRSMQQIIGNAAPPRLGQFIIESAVIQGLLS
;
A
#
# COMPACT_ATOMS: atom_id res chain seq x y z
N MET A 1 17.41 1.93 39.93
CA MET A 1 17.50 0.46 39.77
C MET A 1 17.04 0.07 38.38
N LYS A 2 17.93 -0.38 37.48
CA LYS A 2 17.53 -0.91 36.16
C LYS A 2 16.94 -2.32 36.38
N SER A 3 15.63 -2.48 36.26
CA SER A 3 15.00 -3.80 36.37
C SER A 3 15.49 -4.70 35.23
N ASN A 4 16.02 -5.88 35.57
CA ASN A 4 16.50 -6.85 34.60
C ASN A 4 15.29 -7.54 33.92
N LEU A 5 14.82 -6.94 32.82
CA LEU A 5 13.66 -7.42 32.05
C LEU A 5 13.94 -8.64 31.16
N LYS A 6 15.16 -9.21 31.19
CA LYS A 6 15.55 -10.35 30.34
C LYS A 6 14.68 -11.60 30.54
N ASN A 7 14.03 -11.72 31.69
CA ASN A 7 13.24 -12.90 32.06
C ASN A 7 11.73 -12.68 31.96
N TYR A 8 11.26 -11.55 31.42
CA TYR A 8 9.84 -11.28 31.25
C TYR A 8 9.35 -11.75 29.88
N VAL A 9 8.08 -12.19 29.82
CA VAL A 9 7.46 -12.69 28.59
C VAL A 9 6.42 -11.72 28.04
N ARG A 10 6.21 -11.75 26.72
CA ARG A 10 5.19 -10.92 26.05
C ARG A 10 3.79 -11.53 26.24
N ILE A 11 2.76 -10.72 26.02
CA ILE A 11 1.36 -11.11 26.22
C ILE A 11 0.97 -12.42 25.50
N LYS A 12 1.51 -12.67 24.31
CA LYS A 12 1.24 -13.88 23.54
C LYS A 12 1.82 -15.12 24.24
N THR A 13 3.09 -15.06 24.63
CA THR A 13 3.74 -16.14 25.40
C THR A 13 3.07 -16.34 26.77
N ALA A 14 2.62 -15.27 27.42
CA ALA A 14 1.88 -15.37 28.66
C ALA A 14 0.52 -16.07 28.50
N ALA A 15 -0.19 -15.76 27.41
CA ALA A 15 -1.44 -16.40 27.04
C ALA A 15 -1.23 -17.90 26.71
N ASP A 16 -0.18 -18.23 25.97
CA ASP A 16 0.20 -19.61 25.62
C ASP A 16 0.52 -20.44 26.87
N LEU A 17 1.29 -19.87 27.83
CA LEU A 17 1.64 -20.52 29.10
C LEU A 17 0.43 -20.81 29.99
N LEU A 18 -0.64 -20.03 29.86
CA LEU A 18 -1.85 -20.12 30.66
C LEU A 18 -3.02 -20.79 29.91
N ALA A 19 -2.82 -21.20 28.66
CA ALA A 19 -3.86 -21.74 27.78
C ALA A 19 -5.12 -20.86 27.69
N VAL A 20 -4.95 -19.53 27.67
CA VAL A 20 -6.04 -18.54 27.54
C VAL A 20 -5.77 -17.61 26.36
N THR A 21 -6.75 -16.77 25.99
CA THR A 21 -6.53 -15.78 24.93
C THR A 21 -5.72 -14.57 25.44
N PRO A 22 -4.98 -13.85 24.57
CA PRO A 22 -4.35 -12.58 24.94
C PRO A 22 -5.35 -11.55 25.50
N GLN A 23 -6.61 -11.59 25.06
CA GLN A 23 -7.67 -10.72 25.59
C GLN A 23 -8.00 -11.04 27.05
N THR A 24 -8.02 -12.33 27.41
CA THR A 24 -8.17 -12.76 28.81
C THR A 24 -7.05 -12.21 29.68
N ILE A 25 -5.80 -12.25 29.20
CA ILE A 25 -4.64 -11.65 29.89
C ILE A 25 -4.80 -10.13 30.06
N ARG A 26 -5.28 -9.41 29.02
CA ARG A 26 -5.54 -7.96 29.13
C ARG A 26 -6.61 -7.67 30.18
N ASN A 27 -7.69 -8.45 30.20
CA ASN A 27 -8.77 -8.28 31.18
C ASN A 27 -8.24 -8.52 32.60
N TRP A 28 -7.38 -9.52 32.83
CA TRP A 28 -6.77 -9.78 34.14
C TRP A 28 -5.84 -8.67 34.60
N VAL A 29 -5.17 -7.99 33.68
CA VAL A 29 -4.42 -6.77 34.03
C VAL A 29 -5.35 -5.64 34.45
N THR A 30 -6.45 -5.44 33.72
CA THR A 30 -7.44 -4.41 34.04
C THR A 30 -8.13 -4.66 35.38
N THR A 31 -8.42 -5.92 35.72
CA THR A 31 -9.06 -6.30 36.98
C THR A 31 -8.07 -6.49 38.14
N GLY A 32 -6.78 -6.21 37.95
CA GLY A 32 -5.75 -6.36 38.98
C GLY A 32 -5.35 -7.80 39.32
N ARG A 33 -5.85 -8.79 38.58
CA ARG A 33 -5.56 -10.23 38.76
C ARG A 33 -4.16 -10.62 38.27
N LEU A 34 -3.58 -9.83 37.37
CA LEU A 34 -2.25 -10.03 36.82
C LEU A 34 -1.54 -8.67 36.70
N SER A 35 -0.27 -8.58 37.09
CA SER A 35 0.49 -7.33 36.95
C SER A 35 1.33 -7.36 35.68
N ALA A 36 1.51 -6.18 35.08
CA ALA A 36 2.32 -6.02 33.87
C ALA A 36 3.28 -4.85 34.04
N VAL A 37 4.53 -5.05 33.61
CA VAL A 37 5.52 -3.98 33.51
C VAL A 37 5.55 -3.47 32.07
N ARG A 38 5.77 -2.17 31.87
CA ARG A 38 5.93 -1.58 30.54
C ARG A 38 7.39 -1.65 30.13
N HIS A 39 7.67 -2.17 28.93
CA HIS A 39 9.02 -2.16 28.39
C HIS A 39 9.48 -0.72 28.13
N PRO A 40 10.70 -0.32 28.57
CA PRO A 40 11.11 1.08 28.64
C PRO A 40 11.29 1.76 27.28
N VAL A 41 11.46 0.99 26.19
CA VAL A 41 11.72 1.53 24.84
C VAL A 41 10.49 1.50 23.93
N ASN A 42 9.59 0.52 24.09
CA ASN A 42 8.49 0.28 23.15
C ASN A 42 7.12 0.16 23.84
N GLY A 43 7.04 0.36 25.16
CA GLY A 43 5.78 0.41 25.89
C GLY A 43 5.00 -0.91 25.98
N TYR A 44 5.54 -2.03 25.48
CA TYR A 44 4.83 -3.30 25.54
C TYR A 44 4.62 -3.78 26.97
N ARG A 45 3.46 -4.40 27.22
CA ARG A 45 3.18 -5.09 28.49
C ARG A 45 3.99 -6.38 28.55
N LEU A 46 4.77 -6.50 29.60
CA LEU A 46 5.63 -7.62 29.93
C LEU A 46 5.14 -8.27 31.23
N PHE A 47 5.19 -9.60 31.27
CA PHE A 47 4.64 -10.41 32.36
C PHE A 47 5.74 -11.24 33.00
N ASP A 48 5.74 -11.33 34.33
CA ASP A 48 6.70 -12.15 35.10
C ASP A 48 6.27 -13.64 35.02
N PRO A 49 7.09 -14.55 34.47
CA PRO A 49 6.76 -15.97 34.38
C PRO A 49 6.40 -16.63 35.71
N ARG A 50 6.92 -16.13 36.84
CA ARG A 50 6.60 -16.66 38.18
C ARG A 50 5.15 -16.40 38.56
N GLN A 51 4.63 -15.22 38.20
CA GLN A 51 3.23 -14.86 38.42
C GLN A 51 2.30 -15.69 37.54
N LEU A 52 2.72 -15.97 36.29
CA LEU A 52 1.98 -16.83 35.38
C LEU A 52 1.94 -18.28 35.88
N GLN A 53 3.05 -18.80 36.41
CA GLN A 53 3.09 -20.14 37.02
C GLN A 53 2.15 -20.22 38.23
N GLN A 54 2.13 -19.22 39.12
CA GLN A 54 1.19 -19.18 40.26
C GLN A 54 -0.29 -19.15 39.82
N LEU A 55 -0.60 -18.45 38.73
CA LEU A 55 -1.95 -18.40 38.14
C LEU A 55 -2.35 -19.74 37.48
N ALA A 56 -1.39 -20.43 36.85
CA ALA A 56 -1.61 -21.76 36.29
C ALA A 56 -1.88 -22.80 37.40
N SER A 57 -1.14 -22.74 38.51
CA SER A 57 -1.31 -23.64 39.66
C SER A 57 -2.64 -23.47 40.40
N SER A 58 -3.29 -22.31 40.27
CA SER A 58 -4.54 -21.97 40.98
C SER A 58 -5.80 -22.18 40.15
N THR A 59 -5.69 -22.57 38.87
CA THR A 59 -6.83 -22.74 37.95
C THR A 59 -7.02 -24.19 37.53
N ASN A 60 -7.55 -25.00 38.45
CA ASN A 60 -8.10 -26.32 38.11
C ASN A 60 -9.59 -26.14 37.75
N CYS A 61 -9.92 -25.80 36.50
CA CYS A 61 -11.32 -25.74 36.05
C CYS A 61 -11.49 -26.10 34.57
N ARG A 62 -12.05 -27.30 34.33
CA ARG A 62 -12.59 -27.77 33.04
C ARG A 62 -13.96 -27.13 32.82
N VAL A 63 -14.29 -26.79 31.57
CA VAL A 63 -15.69 -26.65 31.12
C VAL A 63 -15.84 -27.30 29.73
N PRO A 64 -16.93 -28.04 29.43
CA PRO A 64 -17.05 -28.90 28.25
C PRO A 64 -17.54 -28.16 27.00
N PHE A 65 -17.09 -28.64 25.85
CA PHE A 65 -17.54 -28.23 24.52
C PHE A 65 -18.91 -28.87 24.18
N THR A 66 -19.87 -28.08 23.69
CA THR A 66 -21.14 -28.57 23.10
C THR A 66 -21.25 -28.03 21.67
N PRO A 67 -21.49 -28.86 20.65
CA PRO A 67 -21.61 -28.40 19.27
C PRO A 67 -23.04 -27.89 18.96
N PRO A 68 -23.23 -26.82 18.16
CA PRO A 68 -24.56 -26.41 17.71
C PRO A 68 -25.08 -27.33 16.61
N GLY A 69 -26.34 -27.75 16.77
CA GLY A 69 -27.09 -28.57 15.83
C GLY A 69 -27.41 -27.89 14.51
N ALA A 70 -27.52 -28.72 13.47
CA ALA A 70 -27.93 -28.35 12.13
C ALA A 70 -29.39 -27.85 12.11
N LEU A 71 -29.61 -26.68 11.51
CA LEU A 71 -30.92 -26.22 11.06
C LEU A 71 -30.82 -25.84 9.59
N THR A 72 -31.38 -26.71 8.76
CA THR A 72 -31.63 -26.52 7.35
C THR A 72 -32.82 -25.59 7.15
N THR A 73 -32.65 -24.48 6.44
CA THR A 73 -33.76 -23.79 5.79
C THR A 73 -33.37 -23.42 4.36
N LYS A 74 -34.12 -24.00 3.41
CA LYS A 74 -34.13 -23.65 2.00
C LYS A 74 -34.68 -22.23 1.85
N ALA A 75 -33.98 -21.36 1.13
CA ALA A 75 -34.53 -20.11 0.63
C ALA A 75 -34.40 -20.06 -0.90
N THR A 76 -35.56 -19.97 -1.52
CA THR A 76 -35.85 -19.99 -2.96
C THR A 76 -35.34 -18.72 -3.62
N VAL A 77 -34.62 -18.85 -4.74
CA VAL A 77 -34.21 -17.73 -5.60
C VAL A 77 -35.35 -17.40 -6.55
N THR A 78 -35.95 -16.23 -6.42
CA THR A 78 -36.82 -15.63 -7.43
C THR A 78 -36.09 -14.49 -8.14
N ALA A 79 -35.87 -14.67 -9.44
CA ALA A 79 -35.36 -13.66 -10.35
C ALA A 79 -36.44 -12.61 -10.66
N ALA A 80 -36.08 -11.32 -10.58
CA ALA A 80 -36.90 -10.24 -11.11
C ALA A 80 -36.16 -9.54 -12.26
N LYS A 81 -36.80 -9.53 -13.43
CA LYS A 81 -36.46 -8.77 -14.63
C LYS A 81 -37.15 -7.40 -14.59
N ASN A 82 -36.70 -6.51 -15.51
CA ASN A 82 -37.36 -5.32 -16.10
C ASN A 82 -37.13 -3.99 -15.34
N THR A 83 -36.88 -2.80 -15.92
CA THR A 83 -36.62 -2.23 -17.28
C THR A 83 -36.19 -0.74 -17.06
N PRO A 84 -35.74 0.04 -18.06
CA PRO A 84 -35.06 1.33 -17.84
C PRO A 84 -36.03 2.52 -17.68
N SER A 85 -35.67 3.45 -16.77
CA SER A 85 -36.37 4.73 -16.55
C SER A 85 -35.56 5.93 -17.08
N LYS A 86 -36.31 6.93 -17.56
CA LYS A 86 -35.94 8.05 -18.43
C LYS A 86 -34.92 9.03 -17.83
N ARG A 87 -34.01 9.52 -18.66
CA ARG A 87 -33.08 10.63 -18.37
C ARG A 87 -33.84 11.97 -18.35
N SER A 88 -33.69 12.75 -17.28
CA SER A 88 -33.93 14.20 -17.27
C SER A 88 -32.59 14.94 -17.25
N SER A 89 -32.42 15.83 -18.21
CA SER A 89 -31.25 16.67 -18.50
C SER A 89 -31.11 17.84 -17.53
N LEU A 90 -29.99 17.91 -16.80
CA LEU A 90 -29.45 19.15 -16.23
C LEU A 90 -27.92 19.09 -16.36
N THR A 91 -27.39 19.85 -17.31
CA THR A 91 -25.95 20.03 -17.58
C THR A 91 -25.38 21.19 -16.77
N PRO A 92 -24.27 21.02 -16.03
CA PRO A 92 -23.42 22.12 -15.59
C PRO A 92 -22.21 22.25 -16.53
N THR A 93 -22.28 23.20 -17.47
CA THR A 93 -21.40 23.29 -18.66
C THR A 93 -20.13 24.13 -18.46
N VAL A 94 -19.69 24.47 -17.25
CA VAL A 94 -18.61 25.47 -17.07
C VAL A 94 -17.31 24.90 -16.46
N ALA A 95 -17.32 23.69 -15.90
CA ALA A 95 -16.11 23.05 -15.34
C ALA A 95 -15.47 21.99 -16.26
N CYS A 96 -16.20 21.49 -17.26
CA CYS A 96 -15.78 20.34 -18.07
C CYS A 96 -14.64 20.70 -19.06
N ASP A 97 -14.67 21.90 -19.64
CA ASP A 97 -13.75 22.29 -20.73
C ASP A 97 -12.29 22.45 -20.27
N ARG A 98 -12.02 22.68 -18.98
CA ARG A 98 -10.64 22.74 -18.45
C ARG A 98 -10.03 21.37 -18.13
N VAL A 99 -10.84 20.32 -17.99
CA VAL A 99 -10.37 18.98 -17.57
C VAL A 99 -10.21 18.04 -18.77
N MET A 100 -10.70 18.45 -19.95
CA MET A 100 -10.74 17.66 -21.19
C MET A 100 -9.49 17.81 -22.09
N GLY A 101 -8.41 18.44 -21.60
CA GLY A 101 -7.15 18.49 -22.33
C GLY A 101 -6.55 17.10 -22.47
N SER A 102 -6.39 16.62 -23.71
CA SER A 102 -5.71 15.35 -24.00
C SER A 102 -4.32 15.34 -23.37
N TRP A 103 -4.09 14.44 -22.42
CA TRP A 103 -2.85 14.30 -21.67
C TRP A 103 -1.69 14.03 -22.62
N THR A 104 -0.83 15.01 -22.83
CA THR A 104 0.30 14.83 -23.74
C THR A 104 1.45 14.13 -23.05
N LEU A 105 2.18 13.31 -23.80
CA LEU A 105 3.42 12.67 -23.36
C LEU A 105 4.40 13.67 -22.72
N GLY A 106 4.45 14.90 -23.25
CA GLY A 106 5.32 15.97 -22.78
C GLY A 106 4.97 16.50 -21.38
N GLN A 107 3.69 16.63 -21.05
CA GLN A 107 3.27 17.08 -19.71
C GLN A 107 3.60 16.06 -18.61
N ASP A 108 3.46 14.78 -18.91
CA ASP A 108 3.79 13.71 -17.96
C ASP A 108 5.29 13.64 -17.72
N LEU A 109 6.11 13.74 -18.77
CA LEU A 109 7.57 13.75 -18.62
C LEU A 109 8.03 15.00 -17.86
N ALA A 110 7.49 16.17 -18.20
CA ALA A 110 7.82 17.42 -17.52
C ALA A 110 7.47 17.40 -16.02
N TRP A 111 6.37 16.77 -15.63
CA TRP A 111 6.04 16.58 -14.21
C TRP A 111 6.98 15.56 -13.54
N LEU A 112 7.26 14.46 -14.24
CA LEU A 112 8.13 13.40 -13.73
C LEU A 112 9.57 13.88 -13.52
N THR A 113 10.08 14.75 -14.38
CA THR A 113 11.44 15.31 -14.29
C THR A 113 11.49 16.65 -13.54
N ALA A 114 10.40 17.07 -12.90
CA ALA A 114 10.35 18.37 -12.24
C ALA A 114 11.24 18.35 -10.98
N PRO A 115 12.24 19.25 -10.87
CA PRO A 115 13.14 19.28 -9.71
C PRO A 115 12.50 19.93 -8.48
N ILE A 116 11.38 20.63 -8.66
CA ILE A 116 10.70 21.39 -7.61
C ILE A 116 9.22 21.01 -7.61
N LYS A 117 8.70 20.76 -6.40
CA LYS A 117 7.29 20.45 -6.18
C LYS A 117 6.41 21.62 -6.66
N PRO A 118 5.35 21.38 -7.46
CA PRO A 118 4.43 22.43 -7.88
C PRO A 118 3.84 23.20 -6.68
N LYS A 119 3.74 24.52 -6.81
CA LYS A 119 3.11 25.36 -5.79
C LYS A 119 1.59 25.10 -5.73
N PRO A 120 0.95 25.27 -4.56
CA PRO A 120 -0.49 25.26 -4.44
C PRO A 120 -1.16 26.27 -5.38
N LEU A 121 -2.34 25.91 -5.89
CA LEU A 121 -3.15 26.76 -6.75
C LEU A 121 -3.76 27.92 -5.96
N SER A 122 -3.64 29.13 -6.49
CA SER A 122 -4.22 30.33 -5.88
C SER A 122 -5.76 30.24 -5.86
N LYS A 123 -6.36 30.56 -4.71
CA LYS A 123 -7.83 30.58 -4.49
C LYS A 123 -8.57 29.25 -4.74
N ALA A 124 -7.84 28.14 -4.90
CA ALA A 124 -8.46 26.82 -5.07
C ALA A 124 -8.89 26.21 -3.73
N LYS A 125 -9.99 25.45 -3.75
CA LYS A 125 -10.48 24.68 -2.60
C LYS A 125 -9.46 23.60 -2.23
N SER A 126 -9.20 23.43 -0.93
CA SER A 126 -8.37 22.34 -0.41
C SER A 126 -9.21 21.12 -0.08
N MET A 127 -8.78 19.96 -0.57
CA MET A 127 -9.36 18.65 -0.27
C MET A 127 -8.55 17.96 0.82
N LEU A 128 -9.25 17.43 1.82
CA LEU A 128 -8.65 16.79 3.00
C LEU A 128 -8.37 15.31 2.72
N ILE A 129 -7.11 14.90 2.87
CA ILE A 129 -6.63 13.56 2.52
C ILE A 129 -6.16 12.83 3.77
N GLY A 130 -6.56 11.58 3.96
CA GLY A 130 -5.98 10.67 4.94
C GLY A 130 -5.38 9.43 4.27
N ASP A 131 -4.19 9.01 4.71
CA ASP A 131 -3.51 7.82 4.21
C ASP A 131 -3.22 6.84 5.37
N ALA A 132 -3.89 5.68 5.37
CA ALA A 132 -3.86 4.74 6.50
C ALA A 132 -2.71 3.73 6.47
N PHE A 133 -1.98 3.65 5.35
CA PHE A 133 -0.85 2.74 5.13
C PHE A 133 0.15 3.45 4.23
N CYS A 134 0.67 4.58 4.71
CA CYS A 134 1.18 5.62 3.83
C CYS A 134 2.53 5.28 3.21
N GLY A 135 3.30 4.34 3.77
CA GLY A 135 4.67 4.12 3.39
C GLY A 135 5.46 5.44 3.41
N GLY A 136 6.27 5.68 2.39
CA GLY A 136 6.92 6.99 2.17
C GLY A 136 6.03 8.06 1.53
N GLY A 137 4.74 7.79 1.35
CA GLY A 137 3.75 8.72 0.79
C GLY A 137 3.77 8.84 -0.74
N ILE A 138 4.41 7.89 -1.44
CA ILE A 138 4.47 7.88 -2.91
C ILE A 138 3.07 7.79 -3.52
N PHE A 139 2.15 6.98 -2.98
CA PHE A 139 0.78 6.92 -3.49
C PHE A 139 0.02 8.23 -3.24
N SER A 140 0.23 8.84 -2.06
CA SER A 140 -0.28 10.16 -1.68
C SER A 140 0.13 11.28 -2.64
N LEU A 141 1.35 11.26 -3.20
CA LEU A 141 1.77 12.21 -4.25
C LEU A 141 0.86 12.16 -5.48
N GLY A 142 0.40 10.97 -5.83
CA GLY A 142 -0.49 10.74 -6.95
C GLY A 142 -1.85 11.40 -6.76
N ILE A 143 -2.41 11.24 -5.57
CA ILE A 143 -3.66 11.88 -5.17
C ILE A 143 -3.50 13.41 -5.21
N GLU A 144 -2.41 13.93 -4.65
CA GLU A 144 -2.12 15.37 -4.65
C GLU A 144 -2.01 15.94 -6.07
N GLU A 145 -1.27 15.28 -6.96
CA GLU A 145 -1.15 15.74 -8.35
C GLU A 145 -2.48 15.64 -9.12
N GLY A 146 -3.25 14.57 -8.91
CA GLY A 146 -4.57 14.42 -9.54
C GLY A 146 -5.54 15.51 -9.11
N LEU A 147 -5.51 15.89 -7.83
CA LEU A 147 -6.28 17.01 -7.30
C LEU A 147 -5.81 18.34 -7.91
N ARG A 148 -4.50 18.58 -7.94
CA ARG A 148 -3.91 19.79 -8.53
C ARG A 148 -4.29 19.95 -10.00
N ARG A 149 -4.17 18.89 -10.79
CA ARG A 149 -4.59 18.87 -12.21
C ARG A 149 -6.09 19.08 -12.39
N SER A 150 -6.88 18.71 -11.38
CA SER A 150 -8.32 18.92 -11.34
C SER A 150 -8.75 20.27 -10.75
N GLY A 151 -7.81 21.17 -10.44
CA GLY A 151 -8.11 22.50 -9.93
C GLY A 151 -8.30 22.60 -8.40
N PHE A 152 -7.90 21.58 -7.66
CA PHE A 152 -7.96 21.55 -6.19
C PHE A 152 -6.57 21.60 -5.55
N ASN A 153 -6.49 22.08 -4.32
CA ASN A 153 -5.32 21.89 -3.48
C ASN A 153 -5.47 20.62 -2.64
N ALA A 154 -4.34 19.99 -2.31
CA ALA A 154 -4.30 18.87 -1.37
C ALA A 154 -3.92 19.35 0.02
N LYS A 155 -4.63 18.88 1.04
CA LYS A 155 -4.22 19.01 2.44
C LYS A 155 -4.22 17.63 3.08
N HIS A 156 -3.02 17.10 3.30
CA HIS A 156 -2.82 15.83 3.99
C HIS A 156 -3.09 16.02 5.48
N CYS A 157 -4.13 15.36 6.00
CA CYS A 157 -4.52 15.39 7.39
C CYS A 157 -3.70 14.40 8.22
N PHE A 158 -3.50 13.19 7.72
CA PHE A 158 -2.67 12.18 8.37
C PHE A 158 -2.02 11.21 7.40
N GLY A 159 -0.92 10.60 7.84
CA GLY A 159 -0.29 9.42 7.25
C GLY A 159 0.05 8.43 8.36
N ILE A 160 -0.47 7.20 8.29
CA ILE A 160 -0.22 6.15 9.29
C ILE A 160 0.62 5.06 8.64
N ASP A 161 1.71 4.66 9.30
CA ASP A 161 2.51 3.50 8.93
C ASP A 161 3.28 3.02 10.17
N PHE A 162 3.55 1.71 10.25
CA PHE A 162 4.27 1.14 11.38
C PHE A 162 5.79 1.14 11.16
N GLU A 163 6.25 1.43 9.94
CA GLU A 163 7.68 1.43 9.61
C GLU A 163 8.32 2.81 9.82
N PRO A 164 9.29 2.96 10.74
CA PRO A 164 9.89 4.25 11.08
C PRO A 164 10.51 4.97 9.89
N ASP A 165 11.21 4.23 9.03
CA ASP A 165 11.90 4.77 7.86
C ASP A 165 10.92 5.28 6.81
N ALA A 166 9.76 4.64 6.68
CA ALA A 166 8.69 5.05 5.79
C ALA A 166 8.04 6.34 6.30
N ILE A 167 7.73 6.42 7.59
CA ILE A 167 7.21 7.64 8.23
C ILE A 167 8.17 8.81 8.08
N ARG A 168 9.48 8.62 8.29
CA ARG A 168 10.46 9.70 8.07
C ARG A 168 10.46 10.21 6.63
N ALA A 169 10.30 9.32 5.65
CA ALA A 169 10.18 9.71 4.25
C ALA A 169 8.85 10.42 3.97
N TYR A 170 7.75 10.01 4.61
CA TYR A 170 6.46 10.68 4.52
C TYR A 170 6.54 12.11 5.09
N GLU A 171 7.00 12.28 6.32
CA GLU A 171 7.15 13.58 6.99
C GLU A 171 8.01 14.56 6.19
N HIS A 172 9.09 14.05 5.57
CA HIS A 172 9.98 14.84 4.72
C HIS A 172 9.27 15.45 3.51
N ASN A 173 8.25 14.77 2.96
CA ASN A 173 7.52 15.22 1.76
C ASN A 173 6.16 15.86 2.06
N PHE A 174 5.64 15.69 3.29
CA PHE A 174 4.30 16.10 3.71
C PHE A 174 4.32 16.80 5.08
N SER A 175 5.10 17.89 5.20
CA SER A 175 5.42 18.60 6.45
C SER A 175 4.25 19.23 7.23
N GLY A 176 3.01 19.17 6.70
CA GLY A 176 1.80 19.64 7.38
C GLY A 176 0.84 18.54 7.85
N ALA A 177 1.16 17.28 7.58
CA ALA A 177 0.32 16.14 7.94
C ALA A 177 0.63 15.63 9.35
N VAL A 178 -0.38 15.07 10.01
CA VAL A 178 -0.18 14.29 11.23
C VAL A 178 0.37 12.91 10.85
N ALA A 179 1.69 12.78 10.75
CA ALA A 179 2.34 11.50 10.56
C ALA A 179 2.32 10.68 11.86
N ARG A 180 1.96 9.40 11.76
CA ARG A 180 1.77 8.51 12.91
C ARG A 180 2.55 7.23 12.68
N LEU A 181 3.66 7.10 13.41
CA LEU A 181 4.38 5.83 13.56
C LEU A 181 3.59 4.92 14.51
N ALA A 182 2.73 4.08 13.95
CA ALA A 182 1.85 3.21 14.70
C ALA A 182 1.36 2.03 13.84
N ASP A 183 0.96 0.95 14.50
CA ASP A 183 0.04 0.01 13.88
C ASP A 183 -1.33 0.71 13.75
N VAL A 184 -1.93 0.64 12.57
CA VAL A 184 -3.25 1.25 12.33
C VAL A 184 -4.30 0.68 13.29
N THR A 185 -4.17 -0.58 13.71
CA THR A 185 -5.13 -1.22 14.64
C THR A 185 -5.04 -0.66 16.05
N ASP A 186 -3.92 -0.01 16.41
CA ASP A 186 -3.80 0.69 17.69
C ASP A 186 -4.51 2.06 17.67
N ILE A 187 -4.76 2.61 16.47
CA ILE A 187 -5.46 3.89 16.27
C ILE A 187 -6.96 3.66 16.08
N VAL A 188 -7.32 2.70 15.23
CA VAL A 188 -8.72 2.29 14.98
C VAL A 188 -8.97 0.90 15.56
N ASP A 189 -9.16 0.89 16.89
CA ASP A 189 -9.39 -0.30 17.70
C ASP A 189 -10.89 -0.62 17.92
N GLY A 190 -11.78 0.16 17.31
CA GLY A 190 -13.22 -0.02 17.41
C GLY A 190 -13.78 -1.08 16.46
N VAL A 191 -14.95 -1.60 16.82
CA VAL A 191 -15.74 -2.49 15.97
C VAL A 191 -16.68 -1.67 15.09
N MET A 192 -16.81 -2.05 13.82
CA MET A 192 -17.76 -1.44 12.87
C MET A 192 -19.18 -1.32 13.47
N GLY A 193 -19.84 -0.19 13.25
CA GLY A 193 -21.19 0.09 13.77
C GLY A 193 -21.25 0.52 15.24
N ASN A 194 -20.19 0.27 16.02
CA ASN A 194 -20.13 0.71 17.42
C ASN A 194 -19.67 2.17 17.53
N ALA A 195 -20.02 2.79 18.66
CA ALA A 195 -19.54 4.12 19.02
C ALA A 195 -18.00 4.18 18.99
N ALA A 196 -17.45 5.35 18.60
CA ALA A 196 -16.01 5.55 18.55
C ALA A 196 -15.36 5.31 19.91
N THR A 197 -14.23 4.59 19.95
CA THR A 197 -13.45 4.33 21.18
C THR A 197 -12.75 5.59 21.68
N PRO A 198 -12.15 5.59 22.89
CA PRO A 198 -11.32 6.71 23.35
C PRO A 198 -10.16 7.04 22.39
N ASN A 199 -9.49 6.04 21.83
CA ASN A 199 -8.37 6.21 20.90
C ASN A 199 -8.84 6.82 19.58
N GLU A 200 -9.94 6.32 19.01
CA GLU A 200 -10.53 6.85 17.79
C GLU A 200 -11.02 8.30 17.96
N ARG A 201 -11.63 8.62 19.12
CA ARG A 201 -12.06 9.99 19.44
C ARG A 201 -10.88 10.93 19.62
N LEU A 202 -9.78 10.47 20.21
CA LEU A 202 -8.55 11.24 20.32
C LEU A 202 -7.99 11.52 18.92
N PHE A 203 -7.88 10.49 18.08
CA PHE A 203 -7.41 10.63 16.71
C PHE A 203 -8.26 11.62 15.91
N GLN A 204 -9.60 11.51 15.97
CA GLN A 204 -10.52 12.45 15.33
C GLN A 204 -10.37 13.90 15.82
N ARG A 205 -9.97 14.13 17.08
CA ARG A 205 -9.70 15.47 17.61
C ARG A 205 -8.40 16.05 17.03
N GLU A 206 -7.40 15.21 16.82
CA GLU A 206 -6.11 15.62 16.26
C GLU A 206 -6.19 15.92 14.76
N VAL A 207 -6.84 15.04 13.98
CA VAL A 207 -6.87 15.15 12.50
C VAL A 207 -8.09 15.91 11.97
N GLY A 208 -9.12 16.09 12.80
CA GLY A 208 -10.41 16.66 12.43
C GLY A 208 -11.41 15.61 11.94
N LYS A 209 -12.71 15.86 12.13
CA LYS A 209 -13.78 14.86 11.91
C LYS A 209 -14.19 14.64 10.45
N LYS A 210 -13.51 15.24 9.49
CA LYS A 210 -13.88 15.18 8.06
C LYS A 210 -12.65 14.90 7.21
N LEU A 211 -12.85 14.02 6.24
CA LEU A 211 -11.96 13.83 5.10
C LEU A 211 -12.77 14.00 3.82
N ASP A 212 -12.10 14.33 2.73
CA ASP A 212 -12.67 14.25 1.39
C ASP A 212 -12.19 12.96 0.70
N VAL A 213 -10.92 12.62 0.88
CA VAL A 213 -10.27 11.44 0.29
C VAL A 213 -9.64 10.60 1.39
N LEU A 214 -9.95 9.31 1.42
CA LEU A 214 -9.25 8.32 2.25
C LEU A 214 -8.58 7.30 1.35
N ILE A 215 -7.28 7.09 1.54
CA ILE A 215 -6.51 6.10 0.78
C ILE A 215 -5.80 5.11 1.69
N GLY A 216 -5.45 3.94 1.15
CA GLY A 216 -4.60 2.99 1.85
C GLY A 216 -4.30 1.75 1.01
N GLY A 217 -3.10 1.20 1.21
CA GLY A 217 -2.66 -0.07 0.64
C GLY A 217 -2.42 -1.11 1.75
N PRO A 218 -3.47 -1.64 2.40
CA PRO A 218 -3.32 -2.62 3.48
C PRO A 218 -2.51 -3.83 2.98
N PRO A 219 -1.49 -4.30 3.72
CA PRO A 219 -0.59 -5.33 3.25
C PRO A 219 -1.32 -6.67 3.07
N CYS A 220 -1.17 -7.28 1.89
CA CYS A 220 -1.67 -8.61 1.57
C CYS A 220 -0.54 -9.66 1.63
N GLN A 221 0.23 -9.72 2.72
CA GLN A 221 1.32 -10.69 2.83
C GLN A 221 0.78 -12.12 2.99
N GLY A 222 0.63 -12.81 1.85
CA GLY A 222 0.15 -14.20 1.78
C GLY A 222 0.23 -14.88 0.41
N HIS A 223 0.64 -14.19 -0.65
CA HIS A 223 0.77 -14.77 -2.00
C HIS A 223 2.20 -15.20 -2.33
N SER A 224 2.79 -15.99 -1.46
CA SER A 224 3.76 -17.00 -1.86
C SER A 224 3.19 -18.35 -1.43
N ASP A 225 3.14 -19.29 -2.36
CA ASP A 225 2.73 -20.70 -2.14
C ASP A 225 3.65 -21.47 -1.17
N LEU A 226 4.50 -20.76 -0.43
CA LEU A 226 5.53 -21.25 0.47
C LEU A 226 5.29 -20.68 1.88
N ASN A 227 4.22 -21.13 2.54
CA ASN A 227 4.19 -21.44 3.98
C ASN A 227 2.75 -21.80 4.40
N ASN A 228 2.56 -23.11 4.54
CA ASN A 228 1.30 -23.77 4.78
C ASN A 228 0.82 -23.62 6.22
N HIS A 229 -0.51 -23.55 6.37
CA HIS A 229 -1.35 -23.90 7.54
C HIS A 229 -0.73 -23.61 8.93
N THR A 230 -1.00 -22.48 9.60
CA THR A 230 -1.87 -22.46 10.81
C THR A 230 -2.09 -21.05 11.40
N ARG A 231 -1.82 -19.95 10.67
CA ARG A 231 -1.92 -18.56 11.21
C ARG A 231 -2.76 -17.58 10.36
N ARG A 232 -3.62 -18.08 9.47
CA ARG A 232 -4.05 -17.30 8.29
C ARG A 232 -5.39 -16.55 8.39
N SER A 233 -6.18 -16.66 9.45
CA SER A 233 -7.57 -16.14 9.43
C SER A 233 -7.74 -14.69 9.91
N ASP A 234 -7.13 -14.27 11.04
CA ASP A 234 -7.71 -13.14 11.77
C ASP A 234 -6.99 -11.79 11.54
N ALA A 235 -5.66 -11.74 11.69
CA ALA A 235 -4.90 -10.48 11.63
C ALA A 235 -4.92 -9.78 10.25
N LYS A 236 -5.15 -10.51 9.16
CA LYS A 236 -5.17 -9.95 7.79
C LYS A 236 -6.47 -9.22 7.48
N ASN A 237 -7.57 -9.77 7.99
CA ASN A 237 -8.89 -9.20 7.82
C ASN A 237 -8.95 -7.87 8.58
N GLU A 238 -8.35 -7.83 9.79
CA GLU A 238 -8.29 -6.66 10.66
C GLU A 238 -7.74 -5.41 9.94
N LEU A 239 -6.62 -5.51 9.20
CA LEU A 239 -6.02 -4.36 8.50
C LEU A 239 -6.90 -3.79 7.38
N TYR A 240 -7.58 -4.66 6.63
CA TYR A 240 -8.54 -4.23 5.62
C TYR A 240 -9.82 -3.65 6.24
N PHE A 241 -10.24 -4.17 7.39
CA PHE A 241 -11.35 -3.61 8.17
C PHE A 241 -11.02 -2.22 8.72
N SER A 242 -9.75 -1.94 9.05
CA SER A 242 -9.33 -0.60 9.45
C SER A 242 -9.69 0.47 8.41
N MET A 243 -9.63 0.15 7.11
CA MET A 243 -10.10 1.07 6.06
C MET A 243 -11.60 1.33 6.15
N GLY A 244 -12.40 0.29 6.38
CA GLY A 244 -13.85 0.41 6.60
C GLY A 244 -14.17 1.25 7.84
N ARG A 245 -13.45 1.02 8.94
CA ARG A 245 -13.63 1.76 10.20
C ARG A 245 -13.25 3.22 10.06
N LEU A 246 -12.14 3.53 9.38
CA LEU A 246 -11.78 4.91 9.04
C LEU A 246 -12.84 5.57 8.16
N ALA A 247 -13.41 4.84 7.18
CA ALA A 247 -14.49 5.36 6.35
C ALA A 247 -15.77 5.66 7.16
N GLU A 248 -16.08 4.86 8.18
CA GLU A 248 -17.18 5.11 9.12
C GLU A 248 -16.95 6.35 9.99
N LEU A 249 -15.73 6.48 10.53
CA LEU A 249 -15.35 7.57 11.44
C LEU A 249 -15.29 8.92 10.73
N PHE A 250 -14.71 8.98 9.54
CA PHE A 250 -14.43 10.24 8.83
C PHE A 250 -15.38 10.55 7.68
N LYS A 251 -16.15 9.56 7.22
CA LYS A 251 -17.12 9.67 6.13
C LYS A 251 -16.57 10.42 4.91
N PRO A 252 -15.44 10.00 4.32
CA PRO A 252 -14.86 10.64 3.14
C PRO A 252 -15.81 10.65 1.93
N GLN A 253 -15.59 11.55 0.97
CA GLN A 253 -16.34 11.52 -0.30
C GLN A 253 -15.94 10.32 -1.16
N ILE A 254 -14.65 9.98 -1.13
CA ILE A 254 -14.06 8.84 -1.83
C ILE A 254 -13.13 8.05 -0.91
N VAL A 255 -13.22 6.72 -0.98
CA VAL A 255 -12.26 5.77 -0.39
C VAL A 255 -11.56 5.04 -1.52
N ILE A 256 -10.24 4.94 -1.47
CA ILE A 256 -9.42 4.23 -2.45
C ILE A 256 -8.58 3.19 -1.72
N ILE A 257 -8.81 1.90 -1.99
CA ILE A 257 -8.01 0.81 -1.45
C ILE A 257 -7.23 0.17 -2.60
N GLU A 258 -5.91 0.18 -2.49
CA GLU A 258 -5.00 -0.42 -3.47
C GLU A 258 -4.45 -1.76 -2.96
N ASN A 259 -4.27 -2.74 -3.86
CA ASN A 259 -3.54 -3.95 -3.55
C ASN A 259 -3.01 -4.71 -4.79
N VAL A 260 -2.32 -5.82 -4.54
CA VAL A 260 -1.91 -6.78 -5.57
C VAL A 260 -3.12 -7.47 -6.24
N PRO A 261 -3.02 -7.86 -7.53
CA PRO A 261 -4.14 -8.48 -8.25
C PRO A 261 -4.70 -9.75 -7.59
N GLY A 262 -3.85 -10.51 -6.91
CA GLY A 262 -4.24 -11.77 -6.25
C GLY A 262 -5.32 -11.62 -5.18
N VAL A 263 -5.44 -10.42 -4.57
CA VAL A 263 -6.44 -10.17 -3.52
C VAL A 263 -7.87 -10.31 -4.02
N ALA A 264 -8.11 -10.12 -5.32
CA ALA A 264 -9.42 -10.28 -5.94
C ALA A 264 -9.96 -11.72 -5.80
N HIS A 265 -9.06 -12.69 -5.63
CA HIS A 265 -9.37 -14.11 -5.48
C HIS A 265 -9.03 -14.63 -4.08
N ASP A 266 -8.88 -13.72 -3.11
CA ASP A 266 -8.59 -14.12 -1.74
C ASP A 266 -9.70 -14.98 -1.16
N LYS A 267 -9.32 -16.13 -0.58
CA LYS A 267 -10.25 -17.10 0.02
C LYS A 267 -10.77 -16.64 1.39
N GLY A 268 -10.09 -15.70 2.04
CA GLY A 268 -10.50 -15.11 3.32
C GLY A 268 -11.66 -14.13 3.18
N GLY A 269 -12.05 -13.77 1.96
CA GLY A 269 -13.22 -12.93 1.70
C GLY A 269 -13.02 -11.47 2.12
N VAL A 270 -11.79 -11.03 2.36
CA VAL A 270 -11.48 -9.75 3.00
C VAL A 270 -12.00 -8.57 2.18
N VAL A 271 -11.80 -8.61 0.86
CA VAL A 271 -12.31 -7.58 -0.06
C VAL A 271 -13.83 -7.53 -0.04
N GLN A 272 -14.48 -8.71 0.00
CA GLN A 272 -15.93 -8.84 0.03
C GLN A 272 -16.51 -8.31 1.34
N LEU A 273 -15.85 -8.58 2.47
CA LEU A 273 -16.24 -8.09 3.78
C LEU A 273 -16.12 -6.56 3.87
N THR A 274 -14.97 -5.99 3.49
CA THR A 274 -14.81 -4.52 3.46
C THR A 274 -15.78 -3.87 2.46
N THR A 275 -16.03 -4.49 1.31
CA THR A 275 -17.04 -4.04 0.33
C THR A 275 -18.42 -3.97 0.98
N ARG A 276 -18.83 -5.04 1.68
CA ARG A 276 -20.11 -5.08 2.39
C ARG A 276 -20.21 -3.97 3.44
N CYS A 277 -19.17 -3.78 4.26
CA CYS A 277 -19.16 -2.70 5.24
C CYS A 277 -19.33 -1.32 4.60
N LEU A 278 -18.64 -1.06 3.48
CA LEU A 278 -18.76 0.21 2.76
C LEU A 278 -20.16 0.41 2.14
N LEU A 279 -20.77 -0.65 1.61
CA LEU A 279 -22.16 -0.62 1.12
C LEU A 279 -23.15 -0.32 2.26
N GLU A 280 -22.98 -0.94 3.43
CA GLU A 280 -23.81 -0.71 4.62
C GLU A 280 -23.65 0.73 5.17
N LEU A 281 -22.49 1.35 4.98
CA LEU A 281 -22.25 2.78 5.25
C LEU A 281 -22.85 3.73 4.18
N GLY A 282 -23.47 3.19 3.13
CA GLY A 282 -24.10 3.96 2.06
C GLY A 282 -23.17 4.37 0.92
N TYR A 283 -21.99 3.76 0.78
CA TYR A 283 -21.15 3.98 -0.40
C TYR A 283 -21.60 3.09 -1.57
N CYS A 284 -21.39 3.57 -2.78
CA CYS A 284 -21.29 2.75 -3.97
C CYS A 284 -19.85 2.26 -4.12
N VAL A 285 -19.66 0.95 -4.29
CA VAL A 285 -18.32 0.34 -4.39
C VAL A 285 -18.09 -0.19 -5.81
N SER A 286 -16.90 0.06 -6.35
CA SER A 286 -16.47 -0.40 -7.67
C SER A 286 -15.04 -0.94 -7.58
N THR A 287 -14.77 -2.07 -8.23
CA THR A 287 -13.45 -2.71 -8.19
C THR A 287 -12.93 -3.01 -9.60
N GLN A 288 -11.61 -2.97 -9.77
CA GLN A 288 -10.96 -3.31 -11.05
C GLN A 288 -9.50 -3.75 -10.83
N VAL A 289 -9.00 -4.64 -11.70
CA VAL A 289 -7.56 -4.86 -11.84
C VAL A 289 -7.04 -4.03 -13.02
N ILE A 290 -6.21 -3.04 -12.73
CA ILE A 290 -5.67 -2.10 -13.73
C ILE A 290 -4.25 -2.53 -14.10
N ASP A 291 -3.98 -2.62 -15.40
CA ASP A 291 -2.62 -2.65 -15.93
C ASP A 291 -2.09 -1.23 -16.07
N LEU A 292 -1.06 -0.90 -15.28
CA LEU A 292 -0.61 0.49 -15.15
C LEU A 292 0.06 1.02 -16.42
N ARG A 293 0.42 0.14 -17.37
CA ARG A 293 0.87 0.56 -18.71
C ARG A 293 -0.23 1.33 -19.45
N GLN A 294 -1.49 0.92 -19.26
CA GLN A 294 -2.64 1.55 -19.90
C GLN A 294 -2.87 2.98 -19.43
N ILE A 295 -2.28 3.38 -18.30
CA ILE A 295 -2.37 4.75 -17.77
C ILE A 295 -1.01 5.47 -17.83
N GLY A 296 -0.05 4.94 -18.60
CA GLY A 296 1.21 5.63 -18.91
C GLY A 296 2.36 5.37 -17.93
N VAL A 297 2.27 4.37 -17.05
CA VAL A 297 3.43 3.94 -16.24
C VAL A 297 4.36 3.08 -17.12
N PRO A 298 5.68 3.37 -17.19
CA PRO A 298 6.64 2.61 -18.00
C PRO A 298 7.03 1.27 -17.35
N GLN A 299 6.05 0.53 -16.83
CA GLN A 299 6.23 -0.66 -16.01
C GLN A 299 5.09 -1.65 -16.21
N LYS A 300 5.44 -2.94 -16.41
CA LYS A 300 4.53 -4.10 -16.42
C LYS A 300 4.07 -4.40 -14.99
N ARG A 301 3.23 -3.53 -14.43
CA ARG A 301 2.66 -3.62 -13.06
C ARG A 301 1.14 -3.63 -13.15
N ARG A 302 0.49 -4.58 -12.49
CA ARG A 302 -0.97 -4.64 -12.34
C ARG A 302 -1.35 -4.42 -10.89
N ARG A 303 -2.48 -3.75 -10.64
CA ARG A 303 -3.02 -3.49 -9.30
C ARG A 303 -4.52 -3.67 -9.24
N PHE A 304 -4.98 -4.34 -8.19
CA PHE A 304 -6.37 -4.34 -7.78
C PHE A 304 -6.67 -3.02 -7.08
N VAL A 305 -7.79 -2.40 -7.44
CA VAL A 305 -8.23 -1.13 -6.89
C VAL A 305 -9.70 -1.22 -6.56
N LEU A 306 -10.04 -0.87 -5.33
CA LEU A 306 -11.40 -0.63 -4.87
C LEU A 306 -11.59 0.87 -4.70
N VAL A 307 -12.62 1.41 -5.35
CA VAL A 307 -13.06 2.80 -5.17
C VAL A 307 -14.47 2.78 -4.62
N ALA A 308 -14.67 3.46 -3.48
CA ALA A 308 -15.99 3.64 -2.88
C ALA A 308 -16.35 5.12 -2.81
N THR A 309 -17.57 5.49 -3.17
CA THR A 309 -18.04 6.89 -3.25
C THR A 309 -19.46 7.02 -2.72
N LYS A 310 -19.83 8.18 -2.17
CA LYS A 310 -21.13 8.33 -1.45
C LYS A 310 -22.39 8.33 -2.30
N ARG A 311 -22.33 8.72 -3.58
CA ARG A 311 -23.53 9.02 -4.38
C ARG A 311 -23.73 8.11 -5.59
N LYS A 312 -22.64 7.80 -6.30
CA LYS A 312 -22.68 7.11 -7.59
C LYS A 312 -21.40 6.30 -7.74
N GLY A 313 -21.50 5.04 -8.18
CA GLY A 313 -20.33 4.19 -8.40
C GLY A 313 -19.31 4.79 -9.38
N PHE A 314 -18.05 4.43 -9.18
CA PHE A 314 -16.96 4.84 -10.05
C PHE A 314 -16.93 3.94 -11.31
N ASP A 315 -17.05 4.55 -12.48
CA ASP A 315 -17.08 3.84 -13.75
C ASP A 315 -15.65 3.69 -14.31
N TYR A 316 -15.07 2.49 -14.12
CA TYR A 316 -13.76 2.17 -14.68
C TYR A 316 -13.76 2.08 -16.21
N GLY A 317 -14.89 1.73 -16.84
CA GLY A 317 -15.00 1.66 -18.29
C GLY A 317 -14.83 3.04 -18.92
N VAL A 318 -15.55 4.04 -18.39
CA VAL A 318 -15.42 5.44 -18.81
C VAL A 318 -14.03 5.99 -18.46
N ALA A 319 -13.52 5.68 -17.26
CA ALA A 319 -12.19 6.14 -16.84
C ALA A 319 -11.08 5.61 -17.76
N LEU A 320 -11.07 4.31 -18.06
CA LEU A 320 -10.05 3.70 -18.92
C LEU A 320 -10.21 4.11 -20.38
N ALA A 321 -11.44 4.26 -20.89
CA ALA A 321 -11.68 4.71 -22.26
C ALA A 321 -11.18 6.15 -22.50
N SER A 322 -11.32 7.03 -21.51
CA SER A 322 -10.93 8.45 -21.65
C SER A 322 -9.42 8.71 -21.51
N LYS A 323 -8.64 7.76 -20.98
CA LYS A 323 -7.22 7.98 -20.63
C LYS A 323 -6.29 6.83 -21.00
N ARG A 324 -6.70 5.96 -21.92
CA ARG A 324 -5.83 4.86 -22.37
C ARG A 324 -4.61 5.42 -23.09
N LEU A 325 -3.44 5.10 -22.59
CA LEU A 325 -2.15 5.43 -23.17
C LEU A 325 -1.47 4.18 -23.68
N GLU A 326 -0.63 4.36 -24.70
CA GLU A 326 0.31 3.34 -25.14
C GLU A 326 1.38 3.09 -24.06
N ALA A 327 1.89 1.86 -24.04
CA ALA A 327 2.92 1.47 -23.09
C ALA A 327 4.19 2.29 -23.33
N ARG A 328 4.74 2.88 -22.27
CA ARG A 328 5.97 3.68 -22.34
C ARG A 328 7.21 2.79 -22.13
N PRO A 329 8.27 2.97 -22.93
CA PRO A 329 9.52 2.24 -22.75
C PRO A 329 10.33 2.77 -21.56
N ILE A 330 11.31 1.99 -21.09
CA ILE A 330 12.29 2.44 -20.09
C ILE A 330 13.02 3.70 -20.56
N SER A 331 13.37 3.76 -21.85
CA SER A 331 14.06 4.91 -22.45
C SER A 331 13.36 6.23 -22.21
N TRP A 332 12.03 6.26 -22.25
CA TRP A 332 11.23 7.46 -21.99
C TRP A 332 11.46 8.03 -20.57
N ALA A 333 11.69 7.17 -19.58
CA ALA A 333 11.80 7.59 -18.18
C ALA A 333 13.24 7.82 -17.71
N LEU A 334 14.22 7.18 -18.36
CA LEU A 334 15.60 7.08 -17.88
C LEU A 334 16.66 7.70 -18.80
N GLN A 335 16.31 8.12 -20.02
CA GLN A 335 17.29 8.62 -20.99
C GLN A 335 18.16 9.75 -20.43
N ASP A 336 17.57 10.68 -19.66
CA ASP A 336 18.26 11.78 -18.99
C ASP A 336 19.09 11.33 -17.78
N LEU A 337 18.66 10.28 -17.08
CA LEU A 337 19.35 9.77 -15.89
C LEU A 337 20.62 8.98 -16.18
N LEU A 338 20.91 8.65 -17.44
CA LEU A 338 22.19 8.04 -17.82
C LEU A 338 23.39 8.90 -17.38
N ALA A 339 23.24 10.22 -17.44
CA ALA A 339 24.27 11.18 -17.03
C ALA A 339 24.23 11.53 -15.53
N ALA A 340 23.20 11.07 -14.79
CA ALA A 340 23.00 11.40 -13.38
C ALA A 340 23.66 10.41 -12.41
N TYR A 341 24.30 9.35 -12.92
CA TYR A 341 24.95 8.35 -12.06
C TYR A 341 26.10 8.97 -11.27
N ASP A 342 26.10 8.75 -9.96
CA ASP A 342 27.11 9.25 -9.04
C ASP A 342 27.38 8.18 -7.97
N GLU A 343 28.61 7.66 -7.96
CA GLU A 343 29.04 6.59 -7.06
C GLU A 343 29.05 7.00 -5.58
N PHE A 344 29.16 8.30 -5.30
CA PHE A 344 29.15 8.83 -3.94
C PHE A 344 27.72 9.13 -3.43
N SER A 345 26.75 9.22 -4.34
CA SER A 345 25.34 9.42 -4.00
C SER A 345 24.63 8.10 -3.78
N THR A 346 24.07 7.88 -2.59
CA THR A 346 23.30 6.66 -2.30
C THR A 346 21.99 6.58 -3.12
N TYR A 347 21.47 7.72 -3.58
CA TYR A 347 20.26 7.80 -4.42
C TYR A 347 20.54 7.59 -5.91
N ASN A 348 21.71 8.03 -6.39
CA ASN A 348 22.12 7.96 -7.80
C ASN A 348 23.17 6.86 -8.09
N SER A 349 23.45 5.97 -7.14
CA SER A 349 24.28 4.78 -7.34
C SER A 349 23.49 3.48 -7.16
N SER A 350 23.96 2.41 -7.80
CA SER A 350 23.39 1.07 -7.62
C SER A 350 23.90 0.41 -6.34
N SER A 351 23.34 -0.76 -6.02
CA SER A 351 23.98 -1.67 -5.06
C SER A 351 25.37 -2.10 -5.53
N VAL A 352 26.26 -2.39 -4.58
CA VAL A 352 27.53 -3.06 -4.86
C VAL A 352 27.26 -4.55 -5.11
N HIS A 353 27.83 -5.08 -6.21
CA HIS A 353 27.65 -6.48 -6.60
C HIS A 353 28.77 -7.34 -6.07
N SER A 354 28.46 -8.59 -5.68
CA SER A 354 29.49 -9.59 -5.42
C SER A 354 30.28 -9.87 -6.70
N PRO A 355 31.53 -10.36 -6.62
CA PRO A 355 32.31 -10.72 -7.81
C PRO A 355 31.57 -11.68 -8.75
N GLU A 356 30.87 -12.65 -8.16
CA GLU A 356 30.02 -13.61 -8.85
C GLU A 356 28.88 -12.94 -9.64
N ASN A 357 28.14 -12.02 -9.01
CA ASN A 357 27.04 -11.33 -9.67
C ASN A 357 27.56 -10.32 -10.70
N LYS A 358 28.73 -9.72 -10.47
CA LYS A 358 29.38 -8.86 -11.44
C LYS A 358 29.74 -9.65 -12.71
N ARG A 359 30.35 -10.84 -12.57
CA ARG A 359 30.64 -11.72 -13.71
C ARG A 359 29.38 -12.06 -14.50
N ARG A 360 28.26 -12.37 -13.83
CA ARG A 360 26.98 -12.64 -14.50
C ARG A 360 26.45 -11.42 -15.28
N ILE A 361 26.58 -10.22 -14.72
CA ILE A 361 26.21 -8.99 -15.42
C ILE A 361 27.11 -8.80 -16.63
N ASP A 362 28.43 -8.95 -16.47
CA ASP A 362 29.41 -8.81 -17.54
C ASP A 362 29.12 -9.76 -18.71
N TYR A 363 28.80 -11.03 -18.40
CA TYR A 363 28.39 -12.04 -19.38
C TYR A 363 27.20 -11.59 -20.23
N LEU A 364 26.16 -10.99 -19.62
CA LEU A 364 24.99 -10.50 -20.36
C LEU A 364 25.36 -9.41 -21.37
N PHE A 365 26.33 -8.56 -21.06
CA PHE A 365 26.75 -7.48 -21.96
C PHE A 365 27.72 -7.98 -23.03
N GLU A 366 28.63 -8.90 -22.70
CA GLU A 366 29.59 -9.48 -23.64
C GLU A 366 28.93 -10.33 -24.71
N HIS A 367 27.83 -11.00 -24.37
CA HIS A 367 27.08 -11.86 -25.28
C HIS A 367 25.81 -11.20 -25.84
N ASP A 368 25.57 -9.93 -25.52
CA ASP A 368 24.34 -9.17 -25.82
C ASP A 368 23.04 -9.93 -25.50
N LEU A 369 23.00 -10.50 -24.29
CA LEU A 369 21.88 -11.28 -23.79
C LEU A 369 21.01 -10.46 -22.82
N TYR A 370 19.72 -10.77 -22.83
CA TYR A 370 18.77 -10.25 -21.87
C TYR A 370 18.49 -11.23 -20.73
N ASP A 371 18.60 -12.53 -21.00
CA ASP A 371 18.36 -13.60 -20.05
C ASP A 371 19.64 -14.38 -19.77
N LEU A 372 19.94 -14.59 -18.49
CA LEU A 372 21.13 -15.33 -18.10
C LEU A 372 20.92 -16.83 -18.41
N PRO A 373 21.78 -17.45 -19.25
CA PRO A 373 21.69 -18.86 -19.59
C PRO A 373 21.74 -19.76 -18.35
N ASN A 374 21.13 -20.94 -18.42
CA ASN A 374 21.04 -21.83 -17.27
C ASN A 374 22.42 -22.27 -16.73
N SER A 375 23.43 -22.36 -17.60
CA SER A 375 24.81 -22.69 -17.23
C SER A 375 25.44 -21.68 -16.27
N GLU A 376 25.11 -20.40 -16.41
CA GLU A 376 25.65 -19.27 -15.64
C GLU A 376 24.87 -18.97 -14.35
N ARG A 377 23.76 -19.68 -14.13
CA ARG A 377 22.91 -19.54 -12.94
C ARG A 377 23.53 -20.24 -11.73
N PRO A 378 23.21 -19.79 -10.49
CA PRO A 378 23.64 -20.51 -9.30
C PRO A 378 23.09 -21.95 -9.28
N PRO A 379 23.78 -22.91 -8.64
CA PRO A 379 23.36 -24.33 -8.62
C PRO A 379 21.92 -24.53 -8.17
N CYS A 380 21.50 -23.80 -7.13
CA CYS A 380 20.13 -23.86 -6.61
C CYS A 380 19.04 -23.50 -7.64
N HIS A 381 19.39 -22.75 -8.68
CA HIS A 381 18.52 -22.40 -9.79
C HIS A 381 18.73 -23.35 -10.98
N ARG A 382 19.99 -23.61 -11.35
CA ARG A 382 20.34 -24.45 -12.50
C ARG A 382 19.84 -25.88 -12.37
N ASP A 383 19.95 -26.45 -11.18
CA ASP A 383 19.77 -27.88 -10.92
C ASP A 383 18.31 -28.21 -10.55
N LYS A 384 17.41 -27.22 -10.56
CA LYS A 384 15.98 -27.38 -10.28
C LYS A 384 15.16 -26.92 -11.47
N LYS A 385 14.07 -27.63 -11.78
CA LYS A 385 13.05 -27.09 -12.70
C LYS A 385 12.46 -25.82 -12.09
N HIS A 386 12.76 -24.67 -12.70
CA HIS A 386 12.21 -23.38 -12.30
C HIS A 386 11.66 -22.61 -13.50
N SER A 387 10.69 -21.73 -13.27
CA SER A 387 10.15 -20.80 -14.27
C SER A 387 10.75 -19.39 -14.16
N TYR A 388 11.81 -19.21 -13.35
CA TYR A 388 12.42 -17.91 -13.04
C TYR A 388 13.30 -17.35 -14.18
N GLY A 389 12.82 -17.37 -15.42
CA GLY A 389 13.57 -16.87 -16.59
C GLY A 389 14.11 -15.46 -16.40
N ALA A 390 13.30 -14.58 -15.80
CA ALA A 390 13.63 -13.17 -15.59
C ALA A 390 14.71 -12.89 -14.51
N VAL A 391 15.01 -13.82 -13.61
CA VAL A 391 16.01 -13.56 -12.54
C VAL A 391 17.41 -13.48 -13.14
N TYR A 392 18.21 -12.54 -12.63
CA TYR A 392 19.50 -12.12 -13.16
C TYR A 392 19.45 -11.41 -14.51
N GLY A 393 18.26 -11.20 -15.09
CA GLY A 393 18.14 -10.64 -16.44
C GLY A 393 18.45 -9.14 -16.55
N ARG A 394 18.89 -8.76 -17.75
CA ARG A 394 19.02 -7.39 -18.26
C ARG A 394 17.68 -6.92 -18.83
N MET A 395 17.30 -5.70 -18.50
CA MET A 395 16.08 -5.07 -19.01
C MET A 395 16.26 -4.62 -20.46
N HIS A 396 15.16 -4.52 -21.20
CA HIS A 396 15.13 -4.01 -22.57
C HIS A 396 14.91 -2.48 -22.55
N TRP A 397 15.67 -1.75 -23.35
CA TRP A 397 15.61 -0.27 -23.37
C TRP A 397 14.28 0.26 -23.93
N ASP A 398 13.76 -0.44 -24.93
CA ASP A 398 12.59 -0.03 -25.70
C ASP A 398 11.30 -0.73 -25.25
N ASP A 399 11.34 -1.48 -24.14
CA ASP A 399 10.16 -2.05 -23.49
C ASP A 399 9.86 -1.38 -22.15
N ALA A 400 8.65 -1.57 -21.65
CA ALA A 400 8.30 -1.26 -20.26
C ALA A 400 9.07 -2.15 -19.26
N ALA A 401 9.48 -1.57 -18.13
CA ALA A 401 10.18 -2.25 -17.05
C ALA A 401 9.37 -3.42 -16.45
N PRO A 402 10.02 -4.44 -15.87
CA PRO A 402 9.32 -5.38 -15.00
C PRO A 402 8.78 -4.67 -13.75
N THR A 403 7.93 -5.36 -12.99
CA THR A 403 7.44 -4.83 -11.71
C THR A 403 8.62 -4.49 -10.79
N ILE A 404 8.75 -3.23 -10.39
CA ILE A 404 9.75 -2.78 -9.42
C ILE A 404 9.33 -3.27 -8.03
N THR A 405 10.20 -4.01 -7.37
CA THR A 405 9.98 -4.61 -6.04
C THR A 405 11.03 -4.07 -5.06
N GLY A 406 10.85 -4.31 -3.75
CA GLY A 406 11.85 -3.92 -2.74
C GLY A 406 13.22 -4.58 -2.91
N GLY A 407 13.35 -5.51 -3.86
CA GLY A 407 14.58 -6.20 -4.24
C GLY A 407 15.26 -5.67 -5.50
N PHE A 408 14.85 -4.53 -6.06
CA PHE A 408 15.39 -4.03 -7.35
C PHE A 408 16.91 -3.82 -7.35
N GLY A 409 17.53 -3.67 -6.18
CA GLY A 409 18.97 -3.59 -6.05
C GLY A 409 19.73 -4.90 -6.25
N SER A 410 19.04 -6.04 -6.37
CA SER A 410 19.62 -7.39 -6.45
C SER A 410 19.28 -8.06 -7.77
N THR A 411 20.29 -8.57 -8.46
CA THR A 411 20.11 -9.37 -9.68
C THR A 411 19.39 -10.70 -9.40
N GLY A 412 19.51 -11.23 -8.18
CA GLY A 412 18.86 -12.48 -7.77
C GLY A 412 17.37 -12.35 -7.43
N GLN A 413 16.79 -11.15 -7.47
CA GLN A 413 15.39 -10.90 -7.07
C GLN A 413 14.49 -10.45 -8.24
N GLY A 414 15.02 -10.45 -9.46
CA GLY A 414 14.26 -10.12 -10.67
C GLY A 414 15.15 -9.69 -11.84
N ARG A 415 14.52 -9.15 -12.88
CA ARG A 415 15.19 -8.58 -14.06
C ARG A 415 15.50 -7.12 -13.79
N PHE A 416 16.55 -6.85 -13.03
CA PHE A 416 16.88 -5.49 -12.59
C PHE A 416 18.23 -4.97 -13.08
N VAL A 417 18.93 -5.73 -13.94
CA VAL A 417 20.15 -5.23 -14.59
C VAL A 417 19.76 -4.15 -15.60
N HIS A 418 20.43 -3.00 -15.51
CA HIS A 418 20.14 -1.82 -16.33
C HIS A 418 20.37 -2.10 -17.82
N PRO A 419 19.55 -1.58 -18.76
CA PRO A 419 19.67 -1.91 -20.18
C PRO A 419 20.98 -1.45 -20.83
N LYS A 420 21.56 -0.36 -20.35
CA LYS A 420 22.75 0.28 -20.95
C LYS A 420 23.98 0.28 -20.06
N SER A 421 23.89 -0.22 -18.82
CA SER A 421 24.97 -0.11 -17.83
C SER A 421 25.15 -1.42 -17.07
N ARG A 422 26.39 -1.82 -16.82
CA ARG A 422 26.77 -3.06 -16.11
C ARG A 422 26.52 -2.98 -14.59
N ARG A 423 25.28 -2.69 -14.21
CA ARG A 423 24.81 -2.54 -12.81
C ARG A 423 23.30 -2.79 -12.71
N THR A 424 22.78 -2.87 -11.49
CA THR A 424 21.33 -2.79 -11.25
C THR A 424 20.84 -1.33 -11.27
N LEU A 425 19.51 -1.17 -11.20
CA LEU A 425 18.87 0.14 -11.05
C LEU A 425 19.37 0.90 -9.81
N THR A 426 19.51 2.21 -9.96
CA THR A 426 19.63 3.14 -8.83
C THR A 426 18.26 3.38 -8.19
N PRO A 427 18.19 3.84 -6.92
CA PRO A 427 16.93 4.32 -6.34
C PRO A 427 16.24 5.39 -7.18
N HIS A 428 16.99 6.32 -7.78
CA HIS A 428 16.42 7.36 -8.65
C HIS A 428 15.77 6.80 -9.91
N GLU A 429 16.44 5.88 -10.60
CA GLU A 429 15.87 5.21 -11.78
C GLU A 429 14.62 4.38 -11.40
N ALA A 430 14.65 3.72 -10.25
CA ALA A 430 13.50 2.97 -9.74
C ALA A 430 12.29 3.89 -9.41
N CYS A 431 12.54 5.08 -8.87
CA CYS A 431 11.53 6.13 -8.69
C CYS A 431 10.88 6.53 -10.03
N ARG A 432 11.68 6.88 -11.05
CA ARG A 432 11.19 7.24 -12.39
C ARG A 432 10.33 6.13 -13.01
N LEU A 433 10.78 4.88 -12.91
CA LEU A 433 10.02 3.72 -13.41
C LEU A 433 8.73 3.42 -12.61
N GLN A 434 8.66 3.83 -11.34
CA GLN A 434 7.43 3.84 -10.52
C GLN A 434 6.59 5.11 -10.71
N PHE A 435 6.95 5.98 -11.66
CA PHE A 435 6.28 7.27 -11.93
C PHE A 435 6.34 8.25 -10.75
N VAL A 436 7.45 8.23 -9.99
CA VAL A 436 7.73 9.14 -8.89
C VAL A 436 8.55 10.32 -9.43
N PRO A 437 8.12 11.58 -9.18
CA PRO A 437 8.77 12.75 -9.74
C PRO A 437 10.06 13.13 -8.99
N ASP A 438 10.98 13.80 -9.66
CA ASP A 438 12.32 14.12 -9.14
C ASP A 438 12.34 15.02 -7.91
N TYR A 439 11.30 15.83 -7.71
CA TYR A 439 11.18 16.63 -6.49
C TYR A 439 10.89 15.80 -5.24
N TYR A 440 10.44 14.54 -5.40
CA TYR A 440 10.32 13.63 -4.26
C TYR A 440 11.70 13.22 -3.79
N SER A 441 11.98 13.45 -2.52
CA SER A 441 13.29 13.19 -1.95
C SER A 441 13.19 12.38 -0.66
N PHE A 442 14.30 11.74 -0.31
CA PHE A 442 14.43 10.98 0.92
C PHE A 442 15.27 11.78 1.93
N PRO A 443 15.04 11.59 3.24
CA PRO A 443 15.94 12.12 4.26
C PRO A 443 17.39 11.66 4.03
N ALA A 444 18.37 12.55 4.22
CA ALA A 444 19.79 12.24 3.97
C ALA A 444 20.31 11.03 4.77
N ALA A 445 19.77 10.80 5.96
CA ALA A 445 20.14 9.66 6.82
C ALA A 445 19.53 8.31 6.38
N LEU A 446 18.66 8.30 5.36
CA LEU A 446 17.94 7.11 4.95
C LEU A 446 18.82 6.17 4.12
N GLY A 447 18.96 4.92 4.58
CA GLY A 447 19.77 3.92 3.90
C GLY A 447 19.16 3.41 2.59
N ARG A 448 20.02 2.89 1.70
CA ARG A 448 19.63 2.31 0.40
C ARG A 448 18.54 1.24 0.51
N ARG A 449 18.66 0.34 1.50
CA ARG A 449 17.68 -0.75 1.70
C ARG A 449 16.30 -0.19 2.03
N SER A 450 16.23 0.85 2.86
CA SER A 450 14.97 1.49 3.24
C SER A 450 14.33 2.20 2.05
N MET A 451 15.12 2.93 1.25
CA MET A 451 14.64 3.50 -0.02
C MET A 451 14.11 2.41 -0.96
N GLN A 452 14.83 1.29 -1.09
CA GLN A 452 14.39 0.17 -1.92
C GLN A 452 13.04 -0.38 -1.49
N GLN A 453 12.84 -0.61 -0.18
CA GLN A 453 11.56 -1.09 0.35
C GLN A 453 10.43 -0.07 0.12
N ILE A 454 10.66 1.21 0.41
CA ILE A 454 9.66 2.27 0.21
C ILE A 454 9.23 2.35 -1.26
N ILE A 455 10.19 2.41 -2.18
CA ILE A 455 9.93 2.51 -3.63
C ILE A 455 9.23 1.25 -4.14
N GLY A 456 9.71 0.07 -3.74
CA GLY A 456 9.19 -1.21 -4.23
C GLY A 456 7.77 -1.53 -3.75
N ASN A 457 7.46 -1.17 -2.50
CA ASN A 457 6.15 -1.41 -1.89
C ASN A 457 5.10 -0.41 -2.37
N ALA A 458 5.50 0.78 -2.81
CA ALA A 458 4.58 1.82 -3.22
C ALA A 458 3.69 1.44 -4.42
N ALA A 459 2.45 1.94 -4.38
CA ALA A 459 1.63 2.11 -5.56
C ALA A 459 2.12 3.33 -6.36
N PRO A 460 2.28 3.23 -7.70
CA PRO A 460 2.69 4.37 -8.53
C PRO A 460 1.79 5.60 -8.36
N PRO A 461 2.35 6.83 -8.25
CA PRO A 461 1.57 8.06 -8.17
C PRO A 461 0.56 8.19 -9.31
N ARG A 462 0.92 7.71 -10.51
CA ARG A 462 0.04 7.75 -11.67
C ARG A 462 -1.32 7.07 -11.44
N LEU A 463 -1.36 6.03 -10.60
CA LEU A 463 -2.61 5.37 -10.26
C LEU A 463 -3.55 6.31 -9.49
N GLY A 464 -3.01 7.01 -8.49
CA GLY A 464 -3.77 8.00 -7.72
C GLY A 464 -4.24 9.17 -8.59
N GLN A 465 -3.37 9.68 -9.46
CA GLN A 465 -3.70 10.74 -10.43
C GLN A 465 -4.88 10.32 -11.30
N PHE A 466 -4.78 9.14 -11.91
CA PHE A 466 -5.79 8.58 -12.80
C PHE A 466 -7.16 8.47 -12.11
N ILE A 467 -7.20 7.94 -10.87
CA ILE A 467 -8.44 7.74 -10.14
C ILE A 467 -9.08 9.08 -9.77
N ILE A 468 -8.31 10.03 -9.21
CA ILE A 468 -8.84 11.32 -8.76
C ILE A 468 -9.37 12.14 -9.94
N GLU A 469 -8.57 12.29 -11.00
CA GLU A 469 -9.00 13.07 -12.16
C GLU A 469 -10.24 12.44 -12.81
N SER A 470 -10.30 11.10 -12.87
CA SER A 470 -11.48 10.40 -13.38
C SER A 470 -12.70 10.60 -12.46
N ALA A 471 -12.51 10.62 -11.16
CA ALA A 471 -13.58 10.85 -10.19
C ALA A 471 -14.15 12.27 -10.33
N VAL A 472 -13.30 13.28 -10.55
CA VAL A 472 -13.74 14.66 -10.83
C VAL A 472 -14.52 14.73 -12.14
N ILE A 473 -14.00 14.14 -13.23
CA ILE A 473 -14.71 14.07 -14.53
C ILE A 473 -16.09 13.43 -14.40
N GLN A 474 -16.20 12.38 -13.57
CA GLN A 474 -17.45 11.67 -13.33
C GLN A 474 -18.40 12.38 -12.35
N GLY A 475 -18.00 13.54 -11.80
CA GLY A 475 -18.79 14.31 -10.83
C GLY A 475 -18.86 13.69 -9.43
N LEU A 476 -17.88 12.86 -9.08
CA LEU A 476 -17.80 12.15 -7.79
C LEU A 476 -17.04 12.94 -6.72
N LEU A 477 -16.23 13.91 -7.15
CA LEU A 477 -15.51 14.88 -6.32
C LEU A 477 -15.79 16.28 -6.86
N SER A 478 -16.10 17.23 -5.96
CA SER A 478 -16.48 18.61 -6.28
C SER A 478 -16.11 19.59 -5.19
#